data_AF-A0A1B9DZX9-F1
#
_entry.id   AF-A0A1B9DZX9-F1
#
_cell.length_a   1.000
_cell.length_b   1.000
_cell.length_c   1.000
_cell.angle_alpha   90.00
_cell.angle_beta   90.00
_cell.angle_gamma   90.00
#
_symmetry.space_group_name_H-M   'P 1'
#
loop_
_entity.id
_entity.type
_entity.pdbx_description
1 polymer ?
#
loop_
_entity_poly.entity_id
_entity_poly.type
_entity_poly.pdbx_seq_one_letter_code
_entity_poly.pdbx_strand_id
1 'polypeptide(L)'
;MNKFKILGVAFLAGMTVSQAQSIDQAKKEIDAEKYQDAKTTLKSIVKSDPSEGKAFFLLGNVYLYQNVADSAKITYTNGLTAKKDAHFNYIGLGQLDLNNAKNAAAKTNFDLAIKEKRKKDFEEYQYVARAYMNATKPDYKNALATLKLAKERNGEEPQILLALGDAHYGDKNQNEAYSAYRNAYQADNSLIRAKVQLGVLLKGAKAYTEAVNAYNEVLATNPNYGPLYRELAETYYLWGLNVPGRQDEYLKKALGYYEKYMDLTDYSLASRMRHADFLILAKDYKALEIEANKMKELDKVNPRIFRYLGYSAYQNGNVDLAIQSLEDFTANPDNKIINLDYLYLGLSKIKKGTNADGTAIDPVLFEKGVANIQKAVALEKSVTNELGEVGKDLYEKKLYKEAAAILEIATSNPETNGFLYDNYYLGNAIYFDNAAAGAAKDTVALKKADIAYGNVIKASPDTQDVYLSRARTNSLLEDDKAMIMYYQQYIDIVTKKGPEELAKPSVQSKLVECYNTMAAGYANFDKAKAKEFFAKTLTIDPTNAYATQSLKILK
;
A
#
# COMPACT_ATOMS: atom_id res chain seq x y z
N MET A 1 82.39 -15.92 -21.39
CA MET A 1 81.52 -14.94 -20.70
C MET A 1 80.14 -15.55 -20.53
N ASN A 2 79.84 -16.06 -19.32
CA ASN A 2 78.54 -16.60 -18.96
C ASN A 2 77.53 -15.47 -18.77
N LYS A 3 76.38 -15.52 -19.44
CA LYS A 3 75.21 -14.71 -19.09
C LYS A 3 74.10 -15.61 -18.60
N PHE A 4 73.96 -15.65 -17.27
CA PHE A 4 72.78 -16.12 -16.56
C PHE A 4 71.53 -15.37 -17.05
N LYS A 5 70.48 -16.09 -17.45
CA LYS A 5 69.13 -15.55 -17.58
C LYS A 5 68.33 -15.97 -16.35
N ILE A 6 68.15 -15.04 -15.43
CA ILE A 6 67.17 -15.13 -14.35
C ILE A 6 65.79 -14.92 -15.00
N LEU A 7 65.03 -16.00 -15.19
CA LEU A 7 63.60 -15.93 -15.46
C LEU A 7 62.92 -15.64 -14.11
N GLY A 8 62.71 -14.36 -13.84
CA GLY A 8 62.04 -13.86 -12.64
C GLY A 8 60.55 -14.20 -12.66
N VAL A 9 60.17 -15.02 -11.69
CA VAL A 9 58.81 -15.22 -11.20
C VAL A 9 58.24 -13.88 -10.73
N ALA A 10 57.54 -13.14 -11.60
CA ALA A 10 56.90 -11.87 -11.23
C ALA A 10 55.52 -11.62 -11.86
N PHE A 11 54.94 -12.61 -12.57
CA PHE A 11 53.67 -12.40 -13.30
C PHE A 11 52.42 -12.96 -12.61
N LEU A 12 52.55 -13.68 -11.48
CA LEU A 12 51.41 -14.27 -10.76
C LEU A 12 50.91 -13.41 -9.58
N ALA A 13 51.73 -12.51 -9.03
CA ALA A 13 51.33 -11.64 -7.91
C ALA A 13 50.51 -10.41 -8.37
N GLY A 14 50.62 -10.00 -9.65
CA GLY A 14 49.86 -8.87 -10.19
C GLY A 14 48.38 -9.17 -10.44
N MET A 15 48.04 -10.42 -10.79
CA MET A 15 46.65 -10.82 -11.05
C MET A 15 45.82 -10.99 -9.78
N THR A 16 46.43 -11.35 -8.64
CA THR A 16 45.70 -11.52 -7.37
C THR A 16 45.36 -10.18 -6.72
N VAL A 17 46.22 -9.17 -6.88
CA VAL A 17 46.01 -7.83 -6.32
C VAL A 17 44.90 -7.08 -7.08
N SER A 18 44.79 -7.26 -8.41
CA SER A 18 43.73 -6.60 -9.20
C SER A 18 42.33 -7.17 -8.94
N GLN A 19 42.22 -8.45 -8.59
CA GLN A 19 40.92 -9.11 -8.38
C GLN A 19 40.33 -8.83 -6.98
N ALA A 20 41.15 -8.80 -5.93
CA ALA A 20 40.71 -8.40 -4.59
C ALA A 20 40.17 -6.95 -4.58
N GLN A 21 40.85 -6.05 -5.29
CA GLN A 21 40.40 -4.68 -5.52
C GLN A 21 39.05 -4.61 -6.27
N SER A 22 38.78 -5.59 -7.14
CA SER A 22 37.52 -5.67 -7.91
C SER A 22 36.34 -6.17 -7.07
N ILE A 23 36.56 -7.07 -6.10
CA ILE A 23 35.51 -7.50 -5.15
C ILE A 23 35.14 -6.36 -4.21
N ASP A 24 36.12 -5.62 -3.69
CA ASP A 24 35.85 -4.46 -2.83
C ASP A 24 35.11 -3.36 -3.59
N GLN A 25 35.42 -3.16 -4.88
CA GLN A 25 34.65 -2.29 -5.75
C GLN A 25 33.18 -2.74 -5.87
N ALA A 26 32.93 -4.03 -6.12
CA ALA A 26 31.58 -4.56 -6.17
C ALA A 26 30.82 -4.40 -4.84
N LYS A 27 31.50 -4.58 -3.70
CA LYS A 27 30.92 -4.33 -2.36
C LYS A 27 30.53 -2.86 -2.17
N LYS A 28 31.36 -1.92 -2.63
CA LYS A 28 31.04 -0.47 -2.61
C LYS A 28 29.86 -0.14 -3.53
N GLU A 29 29.79 -0.75 -4.71
CA GLU A 29 28.66 -0.60 -5.62
C GLU A 29 27.36 -1.13 -5.02
N ILE A 30 27.40 -2.29 -4.33
CA ILE A 30 26.26 -2.85 -3.58
C ILE A 30 25.84 -1.91 -2.45
N ASP A 31 26.78 -1.40 -1.64
CA ASP A 31 26.47 -0.49 -0.53
C ASP A 31 25.87 0.84 -1.01
N ALA A 32 26.33 1.35 -2.16
CA ALA A 32 25.78 2.52 -2.83
C ALA A 32 24.48 2.24 -3.62
N GLU A 33 23.94 1.01 -3.56
CA GLU A 33 22.75 0.54 -4.28
C GLU A 33 22.85 0.62 -5.83
N LYS A 34 24.08 0.67 -6.36
CA LYS A 34 24.41 0.59 -7.80
C LYS A 34 24.43 -0.85 -8.28
N TYR A 35 23.31 -1.53 -8.17
CA TYR A 35 23.24 -2.97 -8.37
C TYR A 35 23.56 -3.41 -9.80
N GLN A 36 23.27 -2.59 -10.82
CA GLN A 36 23.63 -2.91 -12.19
C GLN A 36 25.14 -2.85 -12.42
N ASP A 37 25.82 -1.88 -11.81
CA ASP A 37 27.28 -1.76 -11.85
C ASP A 37 27.90 -2.95 -11.12
N ALA A 38 27.45 -3.22 -9.89
CA ALA A 38 27.87 -4.39 -9.11
C ALA A 38 27.70 -5.70 -9.89
N LYS A 39 26.56 -5.88 -10.56
CA LYS A 39 26.30 -7.06 -11.40
C LYS A 39 27.31 -7.15 -12.54
N THR A 40 27.64 -6.03 -13.18
CA THR A 40 28.59 -5.98 -14.31
C THR A 40 30.00 -6.32 -13.82
N THR A 41 30.44 -5.70 -12.73
CA THR A 41 31.72 -5.96 -12.07
C THR A 41 31.85 -7.44 -11.69
N LEU A 42 30.86 -7.97 -10.97
CA LEU A 42 30.88 -9.36 -10.50
C LEU A 42 30.80 -10.38 -11.65
N LYS A 43 30.02 -10.10 -12.69
CA LYS A 43 30.02 -10.94 -13.92
C LYS A 43 31.39 -10.99 -14.59
N SER A 44 32.11 -9.87 -14.61
CA SER A 44 33.48 -9.82 -15.13
C SER A 44 34.43 -10.67 -14.28
N ILE A 45 34.31 -10.59 -12.95
CA ILE A 45 35.13 -11.39 -12.02
C ILE A 45 34.87 -12.88 -12.23
N VAL A 46 33.62 -13.36 -12.14
CA VAL A 46 33.32 -14.79 -12.28
C VAL A 46 33.68 -15.36 -13.65
N LYS A 47 33.69 -14.54 -14.70
CA LYS A 47 34.13 -14.93 -16.05
C LYS A 47 35.64 -15.05 -16.14
N SER A 48 36.38 -14.12 -15.53
CA SER A 48 37.84 -14.08 -15.59
C SER A 48 38.51 -15.02 -14.59
N ASP A 49 37.87 -15.26 -13.44
CA ASP A 49 38.28 -16.22 -12.42
C ASP A 49 37.06 -17.00 -11.88
N PRO A 50 36.68 -18.12 -12.55
CA PRO A 50 35.63 -19.00 -12.07
C PRO A 50 35.96 -19.70 -10.74
N SER A 51 37.20 -19.57 -10.22
CA SER A 51 37.60 -20.19 -8.96
C SER A 51 37.24 -19.36 -7.73
N GLU A 52 36.73 -18.13 -7.92
CA GLU A 52 36.39 -17.18 -6.86
C GLU A 52 34.92 -17.31 -6.42
N GLY A 53 34.66 -18.21 -5.47
CA GLY A 53 33.31 -18.53 -4.99
C GLY A 53 32.59 -17.36 -4.33
N LYS A 54 33.33 -16.42 -3.73
CA LYS A 54 32.74 -15.24 -3.10
C LYS A 54 32.14 -14.27 -4.12
N ALA A 55 32.72 -14.17 -5.31
CA ALA A 55 32.17 -13.35 -6.39
C ALA A 55 30.82 -13.92 -6.87
N PHE A 56 30.68 -15.25 -6.97
CA PHE A 56 29.39 -15.88 -7.23
C PHE A 56 28.36 -15.58 -6.13
N PHE A 57 28.76 -15.65 -4.86
CA PHE A 57 27.88 -15.34 -3.75
C PHE A 57 27.39 -13.88 -3.80
N LEU A 58 28.29 -12.92 -3.98
CA LEU A 58 27.90 -11.51 -4.10
C LEU A 58 27.03 -11.26 -5.35
N LEU A 59 27.31 -11.93 -6.47
CA LEU A 59 26.50 -11.82 -7.69
C LEU A 59 25.10 -12.38 -7.48
N GLY A 60 24.98 -13.51 -6.79
CA GLY A 60 23.70 -14.07 -6.38
C GLY A 60 22.92 -13.11 -5.48
N ASN A 61 23.58 -12.45 -4.53
CA ASN A 61 22.93 -11.45 -3.67
C ASN A 61 22.44 -10.24 -4.49
N VAL A 62 23.21 -9.78 -5.48
CA VAL A 62 22.76 -8.73 -6.41
C VAL A 62 21.52 -9.18 -7.18
N TYR A 63 21.46 -10.42 -7.63
CA TYR A 63 20.24 -10.96 -8.24
C TYR A 63 19.06 -10.99 -7.26
N LEU A 64 19.27 -11.32 -5.98
CA LEU A 64 18.23 -11.23 -4.96
C LEU A 64 17.76 -9.78 -4.73
N TYR A 65 18.68 -8.81 -4.63
CA TYR A 65 18.33 -7.38 -4.53
C TYR A 65 17.54 -6.87 -5.74
N GLN A 66 17.72 -7.52 -6.90
CA GLN A 66 16.96 -7.25 -8.13
C GLN A 66 15.70 -8.12 -8.27
N ASN A 67 15.33 -8.89 -7.25
CA ASN A 67 14.19 -9.81 -7.23
C ASN A 67 14.21 -10.90 -8.31
N VAL A 68 15.40 -11.34 -8.74
CA VAL A 68 15.59 -12.40 -9.76
C VAL A 68 16.06 -13.69 -9.10
N ALA A 69 15.18 -14.32 -8.32
CA ALA A 69 15.52 -15.47 -7.46
C ALA A 69 16.08 -16.69 -8.23
N ASP A 70 15.58 -16.98 -9.43
CA ASP A 70 16.08 -18.09 -10.24
C ASP A 70 17.52 -17.88 -10.70
N SER A 71 17.84 -16.65 -11.16
CA SER A 71 19.22 -16.30 -11.51
C SER A 71 20.14 -16.34 -10.29
N ALA A 72 19.65 -15.90 -9.13
CA ALA A 72 20.39 -16.03 -7.87
C ALA A 72 20.71 -17.50 -7.56
N LYS A 73 19.69 -18.38 -7.61
CA LYS A 73 19.83 -19.82 -7.35
C LYS A 73 20.85 -20.48 -8.27
N ILE A 74 20.77 -20.22 -9.57
CA ILE A 74 21.73 -20.74 -10.56
C ILE A 74 23.14 -20.24 -10.25
N THR A 75 23.27 -18.95 -9.93
CA THR A 75 24.57 -18.33 -9.63
C THR A 75 25.21 -18.96 -8.39
N TYR A 76 24.47 -19.11 -7.29
CA TYR A 76 24.98 -19.77 -6.09
C TYR A 76 25.36 -21.23 -6.35
N THR A 77 24.53 -21.96 -7.10
CA THR A 77 24.79 -23.37 -7.43
C THR A 77 26.09 -23.51 -8.22
N ASN A 78 26.33 -22.63 -9.19
CA ASN A 78 27.59 -22.60 -9.94
C ASN A 78 28.77 -22.25 -9.02
N GLY A 79 28.58 -21.30 -8.10
CA GLY A 79 29.62 -20.90 -7.14
C GLY A 79 30.08 -22.01 -6.19
N LEU A 80 29.26 -23.05 -5.96
CA LEU A 80 29.68 -24.24 -5.19
C LEU A 80 30.79 -25.06 -5.88
N THR A 81 31.02 -24.86 -7.17
CA THR A 81 32.09 -25.54 -7.93
C THR A 81 33.42 -24.79 -7.88
N ALA A 82 33.44 -23.59 -7.30
CA ALA A 82 34.62 -22.75 -7.17
C ALA A 82 35.66 -23.38 -6.22
N LYS A 83 36.94 -23.01 -6.38
CA LYS A 83 38.02 -23.58 -5.56
C LYS A 83 38.28 -22.79 -4.27
N LYS A 84 37.96 -21.49 -4.28
CA LYS A 84 38.12 -20.58 -3.14
C LYS A 84 36.75 -20.13 -2.69
N ASP A 85 36.54 -20.06 -1.37
CA ASP A 85 35.37 -19.43 -0.76
C ASP A 85 34.01 -19.92 -1.30
N ALA A 86 33.97 -21.16 -1.80
CA ALA A 86 32.76 -21.76 -2.36
C ALA A 86 31.63 -21.86 -1.32
N HIS A 87 32.00 -22.06 -0.04
CA HIS A 87 31.09 -22.21 1.08
C HIS A 87 30.17 -21.01 1.30
N PHE A 88 30.57 -19.79 0.90
CA PHE A 88 29.69 -18.61 0.96
C PHE A 88 28.41 -18.79 0.14
N ASN A 89 28.44 -19.59 -0.93
CA ASN A 89 27.26 -19.82 -1.76
C ASN A 89 26.17 -20.63 -1.04
N TYR A 90 26.52 -21.45 -0.04
CA TYR A 90 25.50 -22.06 0.82
C TYR A 90 24.68 -21.02 1.59
N ILE A 91 25.25 -19.84 1.91
CA ILE A 91 24.51 -18.77 2.59
C ILE A 91 23.37 -18.25 1.69
N GLY A 92 23.66 -18.02 0.42
CA GLY A 92 22.66 -17.58 -0.57
C GLY A 92 21.56 -18.62 -0.80
N LEU A 93 21.93 -19.90 -0.90
CA LEU A 93 20.97 -21.00 -0.98
C LEU A 93 20.12 -21.11 0.30
N GLY A 94 20.73 -20.89 1.46
CA GLY A 94 20.02 -20.84 2.73
C GLY A 94 19.00 -19.71 2.79
N GLN A 95 19.33 -18.51 2.30
CA GLN A 95 18.37 -17.41 2.17
C GLN A 95 17.19 -17.77 1.24
N LEU A 96 17.47 -18.42 0.11
CA LEU A 96 16.41 -18.91 -0.80
C LEU A 96 15.52 -19.96 -0.13
N ASP A 97 16.08 -20.85 0.69
CA ASP A 97 15.31 -21.80 1.47
C ASP A 97 14.41 -21.09 2.49
N LEU A 98 14.90 -20.06 3.19
CA LEU A 98 14.07 -19.23 4.08
C LEU A 98 12.92 -18.55 3.34
N ASN A 99 13.19 -17.98 2.16
CA ASN A 99 12.15 -17.37 1.30
C ASN A 99 11.05 -18.38 0.92
N ASN A 100 11.42 -19.66 0.79
CA ASN A 100 10.51 -20.76 0.48
C ASN A 100 9.97 -21.47 1.75
N ALA A 101 10.13 -20.86 2.94
CA ALA A 101 9.70 -21.41 4.23
C ALA A 101 10.34 -22.77 4.60
N LYS A 102 11.50 -23.11 4.03
CA LYS A 102 12.26 -24.36 4.29
C LYS A 102 13.33 -24.15 5.37
N ASN A 103 12.91 -23.82 6.59
CA ASN A 103 13.81 -23.43 7.69
C ASN A 103 14.90 -24.46 8.01
N ALA A 104 14.58 -25.76 7.98
CA ALA A 104 15.57 -26.82 8.26
C ALA A 104 16.63 -26.95 7.15
N ALA A 105 16.24 -26.79 5.89
CA ALA A 105 17.16 -26.78 4.75
C ALA A 105 18.07 -25.54 4.79
N ALA A 106 17.48 -24.38 5.11
CA ALA A 106 18.24 -23.15 5.33
C ALA A 106 19.30 -23.32 6.42
N LYS A 107 18.92 -23.87 7.57
CA LYS A 107 19.87 -24.15 8.67
C LYS A 107 20.99 -25.09 8.23
N THR A 108 20.67 -26.15 7.49
CA THR A 108 21.67 -27.08 6.96
C THR A 108 22.68 -26.37 6.05
N ASN A 109 22.19 -25.51 5.16
CA ASN A 109 23.02 -24.68 4.30
C ASN A 109 23.90 -23.70 5.10
N PHE A 110 23.36 -23.04 6.11
CA PHE A 110 24.16 -22.17 6.98
C PHE A 110 25.22 -22.94 7.78
N ASP A 111 24.88 -24.12 8.29
CA ASP A 111 25.82 -25.01 8.98
C ASP A 111 26.97 -25.42 8.05
N LEU A 112 26.69 -25.70 6.77
CA LEU A 112 27.71 -25.97 5.75
C LEU A 112 28.60 -24.75 5.47
N ALA A 113 28.01 -23.56 5.36
CA ALA A 113 28.78 -22.33 5.17
C ALA A 113 29.77 -22.08 6.31
N ILE A 114 29.36 -22.28 7.56
CA ILE A 114 30.22 -22.01 8.73
C ILE A 114 31.11 -23.20 9.13
N LYS A 115 31.07 -24.33 8.41
CA LYS A 115 31.81 -25.54 8.75
C LYS A 115 33.31 -25.39 8.48
N GLU A 116 33.67 -24.76 7.36
CA GLU A 116 35.06 -24.59 6.91
C GLU A 116 35.77 -23.36 7.53
N LYS A 117 35.17 -22.75 8.56
CA LYS A 117 35.70 -21.55 9.20
C LYS A 117 37.07 -21.78 9.86
N ARG A 118 37.96 -20.80 9.71
CA ARG A 118 39.15 -20.64 10.55
C ARG A 118 38.79 -19.84 11.80
N LYS A 119 39.68 -19.88 12.80
CA LYS A 119 39.43 -19.29 14.13
C LYS A 119 39.10 -17.79 14.10
N LYS A 120 39.54 -17.05 13.07
CA LYS A 120 39.34 -15.60 12.90
C LYS A 120 38.23 -15.24 11.90
N ASP A 121 37.62 -16.22 11.23
CA ASP A 121 36.65 -15.93 10.18
C ASP A 121 35.31 -15.56 10.82
N PHE A 122 34.82 -14.36 10.47
CA PHE A 122 33.60 -13.78 11.02
C PHE A 122 32.58 -13.39 9.94
N GLU A 123 33.02 -13.31 8.69
CA GLU A 123 32.24 -12.78 7.57
C GLU A 123 31.07 -13.71 7.22
N GLU A 124 31.25 -15.02 7.34
CA GLU A 124 30.19 -16.02 7.14
C GLU A 124 29.05 -15.81 8.14
N TYR A 125 29.37 -15.61 9.42
CA TYR A 125 28.35 -15.32 10.44
C TYR A 125 27.61 -14.02 10.13
N GLN A 126 28.34 -12.98 9.69
CA GLN A 126 27.74 -11.72 9.29
C GLN A 126 26.75 -11.91 8.13
N TYR A 127 27.14 -12.64 7.08
CA TYR A 127 26.25 -12.88 5.93
C TYR A 127 25.11 -13.85 6.25
N VAL A 128 25.31 -14.87 7.08
CA VAL A 128 24.22 -15.75 7.56
C VAL A 128 23.20 -14.93 8.34
N ALA A 129 23.64 -14.01 9.20
CA ALA A 129 22.73 -13.12 9.89
C ALA A 129 21.96 -12.21 8.92
N ARG A 130 22.65 -11.65 7.91
CA ARG A 130 21.99 -10.88 6.84
C ARG A 130 20.99 -11.74 6.05
N ALA A 131 21.27 -13.01 5.80
CA ALA A 131 20.34 -13.93 5.14
C ALA A 131 19.06 -14.13 5.96
N TYR A 132 19.18 -14.29 7.28
CA TYR A 132 18.01 -14.34 8.18
C TYR A 132 17.21 -13.03 8.18
N MET A 133 17.88 -11.87 8.14
CA MET A 133 17.20 -10.56 8.11
C MET A 133 16.54 -10.25 6.76
N ASN A 134 17.13 -10.69 5.65
CA ASN A 134 16.69 -10.39 4.29
C ASN A 134 15.68 -11.41 3.74
N ALA A 135 15.31 -12.42 4.53
CA ALA A 135 14.32 -13.41 4.13
C ALA A 135 12.92 -12.77 3.97
N THR A 136 12.06 -13.37 3.15
CA THR A 136 10.65 -12.92 2.99
C THR A 136 9.89 -12.85 4.32
N LYS A 137 10.27 -13.70 5.28
CA LYS A 137 9.89 -13.61 6.69
C LYS A 137 11.17 -13.44 7.52
N PRO A 138 11.57 -12.20 7.85
CA PRO A 138 12.79 -11.95 8.58
C PRO A 138 12.82 -12.66 9.94
N ASP A 139 13.95 -13.27 10.28
CA ASP A 139 14.19 -13.91 11.58
C ASP A 139 15.31 -13.19 12.34
N TYR A 140 14.95 -12.09 13.00
CA TYR A 140 15.91 -11.26 13.73
C TYR A 140 16.51 -11.98 14.95
N LYS A 141 15.82 -12.95 15.54
CA LYS A 141 16.33 -13.70 16.69
C LYS A 141 17.50 -14.60 16.30
N ASN A 142 17.35 -15.36 15.22
CA ASN A 142 18.46 -16.16 14.68
C ASN A 142 19.57 -15.29 14.10
N ALA A 143 19.25 -14.13 13.51
CA ALA A 143 20.26 -13.16 13.09
C ALA A 143 21.10 -12.66 14.28
N LEU A 144 20.48 -12.24 15.38
CA LEU A 144 21.17 -11.80 16.61
C LEU A 144 21.99 -12.91 17.24
N ALA A 145 21.47 -14.14 17.30
CA ALA A 145 22.20 -15.30 17.81
C ALA A 145 23.46 -15.58 16.96
N THR A 146 23.34 -15.47 15.64
CA THR A 146 24.47 -15.64 14.70
C THR A 146 25.49 -14.51 14.84
N LEU A 147 25.04 -13.26 14.99
CA LEU A 147 25.93 -12.10 15.16
C LEU A 147 26.65 -12.10 16.50
N LYS A 148 26.08 -12.71 17.54
CA LYS A 148 26.79 -12.95 18.80
C LYS A 148 28.05 -13.80 18.58
N LEU A 149 27.95 -14.85 17.76
CA LEU A 149 29.10 -15.67 17.38
C LEU A 149 30.13 -14.87 16.57
N ALA A 150 29.70 -13.98 15.68
CA ALA A 150 30.60 -13.08 14.95
C ALA A 150 31.35 -12.14 15.90
N LYS A 151 30.62 -11.54 16.86
CA LYS A 151 31.15 -10.61 17.86
C LYS A 151 32.19 -11.26 18.78
N GLU A 152 32.04 -12.54 19.12
CA GLU A 152 33.05 -13.31 19.86
C GLU A 152 34.37 -13.47 19.10
N ARG A 153 34.38 -13.31 17.77
CA ARG A 153 35.58 -13.38 16.92
C ARG A 153 36.22 -12.03 16.71
N ASN A 154 35.42 -11.02 16.40
CA ASN A 154 35.88 -9.65 16.25
C ASN A 154 34.77 -8.66 16.65
N GLY A 155 34.76 -8.29 17.93
CA GLY A 155 33.67 -7.50 18.51
C GLY A 155 33.67 -6.02 18.14
N GLU A 156 34.77 -5.51 17.60
CA GLU A 156 34.96 -4.11 17.19
C GLU A 156 34.86 -3.93 15.67
N GLU A 157 34.66 -5.02 14.91
CA GLU A 157 34.49 -4.96 13.46
C GLU A 157 33.27 -4.09 13.08
N PRO A 158 33.47 -2.97 12.35
CA PRO A 158 32.40 -2.04 12.00
C PRO A 158 31.23 -2.73 11.29
N GLN A 159 31.53 -3.70 10.43
CA GLN A 159 30.55 -4.44 9.65
C GLN A 159 29.69 -5.40 10.51
N ILE A 160 30.24 -5.93 11.61
CA ILE A 160 29.48 -6.72 12.59
C ILE A 160 28.59 -5.81 13.42
N LEU A 161 29.13 -4.67 13.87
CA LEU A 161 28.37 -3.68 14.64
C LEU A 161 27.20 -3.11 13.82
N LEU A 162 27.40 -2.83 12.53
CA LEU A 162 26.34 -2.41 11.62
C LEU A 162 25.26 -3.49 11.48
N ALA A 163 25.65 -4.75 11.31
CA ALA A 163 24.69 -5.86 11.20
C ALA A 163 23.93 -6.12 12.51
N LEU A 164 24.57 -5.92 13.67
CA LEU A 164 23.89 -5.91 14.98
C LEU A 164 22.86 -4.79 15.06
N GLY A 165 23.21 -3.59 14.60
CA GLY A 165 22.27 -2.47 14.51
C GLY A 165 21.05 -2.81 13.64
N ASP A 166 21.28 -3.36 12.44
CA ASP A 166 20.21 -3.79 11.53
C ASP A 166 19.30 -4.86 12.18
N ALA A 167 19.89 -5.83 12.88
CA ALA A 167 19.15 -6.89 13.55
C ALA A 167 18.34 -6.37 14.75
N HIS A 168 18.92 -5.49 15.57
CA HIS A 168 18.22 -4.86 16.69
C HIS A 168 17.10 -3.93 16.20
N TYR A 169 17.32 -3.16 15.14
CA TYR A 169 16.31 -2.29 14.54
C TYR A 169 15.10 -3.09 14.06
N GLY A 170 15.34 -4.18 13.32
CA GLY A 170 14.29 -5.08 12.86
C GLY A 170 13.54 -5.81 13.99
N ASP A 171 14.26 -6.19 15.06
CA ASP A 171 13.69 -6.77 16.28
C ASP A 171 13.02 -5.71 17.20
N LYS A 172 12.94 -4.45 16.75
CA LYS A 172 12.35 -3.31 17.47
C LYS A 172 13.08 -2.89 18.77
N ASN A 173 14.33 -3.29 18.93
CA ASN A 173 15.21 -2.92 20.05
C ASN A 173 15.96 -1.62 19.70
N GLN A 174 15.27 -0.49 19.77
CA GLN A 174 15.76 0.80 19.24
C GLN A 174 17.03 1.32 19.93
N ASN A 175 17.16 1.10 21.25
CA ASN A 175 18.32 1.58 22.02
C ASN A 175 19.60 0.82 21.65
N GLU A 176 19.49 -0.50 21.53
CA GLU A 176 20.57 -1.38 21.12
C GLU A 176 20.95 -1.12 19.67
N ALA A 177 19.97 -0.87 18.80
CA ALA A 177 20.21 -0.47 17.42
C ALA A 177 21.00 0.84 17.34
N TYR A 178 20.57 1.86 18.09
CA TYR A 178 21.27 3.15 18.17
C TYR A 178 22.72 2.97 18.63
N SER A 179 22.95 2.24 19.72
CA SER A 179 24.30 1.99 20.22
C SER A 179 25.16 1.25 19.20
N ALA A 180 24.61 0.24 18.53
CA ALA A 180 25.34 -0.55 17.56
C ALA A 180 25.73 0.27 16.32
N TYR A 181 24.81 1.06 15.76
CA TYR A 181 25.09 1.95 14.63
C TYR A 181 26.09 3.05 14.98
N ARG A 182 25.94 3.68 16.16
CA ARG A 182 26.90 4.68 16.65
C ARG A 182 28.30 4.08 16.77
N ASN A 183 28.41 2.92 17.40
CA ASN A 183 29.70 2.25 17.58
C ASN A 183 30.30 1.80 16.24
N ALA A 184 29.48 1.34 15.29
CA ALA A 184 29.92 0.97 13.95
C ALA A 184 30.55 2.17 13.23
N TYR A 185 29.90 3.34 13.27
CA TYR A 185 30.44 4.57 12.69
C TYR A 185 31.70 5.02 13.41
N GLN A 186 31.73 4.98 14.75
CA GLN A 186 32.94 5.34 15.51
C GLN A 186 34.15 4.44 15.21
N ALA A 187 33.91 3.15 14.96
CA ALA A 187 34.95 2.21 14.59
C ALA A 187 35.47 2.44 13.16
N ASP A 188 34.60 2.87 12.23
CA ASP A 188 34.98 3.28 10.88
C ASP A 188 34.06 4.39 10.35
N ASN A 189 34.57 5.63 10.37
CA ASN A 189 33.84 6.80 9.89
C ASN A 189 33.60 6.79 8.37
N SER A 190 34.22 5.88 7.61
CA SER A 190 33.94 5.69 6.18
C SER A 190 32.72 4.81 5.93
N LEU A 191 32.21 4.11 6.96
CA LEU A 191 30.99 3.31 6.89
C LEU A 191 29.75 4.21 6.98
N ILE A 192 29.51 4.98 5.92
CA ILE A 192 28.46 6.01 5.86
C ILE A 192 27.08 5.45 6.19
N ARG A 193 26.80 4.21 5.76
CA ARG A 193 25.56 3.49 6.07
C ARG A 193 25.23 3.51 7.57
N ALA A 194 26.22 3.33 8.45
CA ALA A 194 26.01 3.33 9.90
C ALA A 194 25.48 4.68 10.41
N LYS A 195 26.03 5.80 9.90
CA LYS A 195 25.54 7.14 10.25
C LYS A 195 24.15 7.41 9.68
N VAL A 196 23.87 6.95 8.45
CA VAL A 196 22.53 7.06 7.85
C VAL A 196 21.48 6.32 8.68
N GLN A 197 21.79 5.11 9.17
CA GLN A 197 20.84 4.34 9.97
C GLN A 197 20.46 5.02 11.30
N LEU A 198 21.29 5.90 11.85
CA LEU A 198 20.89 6.73 13.00
C LEU A 198 19.73 7.68 12.65
N GLY A 199 19.70 8.23 11.43
CA GLY A 199 18.57 8.99 10.92
C GLY A 199 17.33 8.11 10.68
N VAL A 200 17.53 6.86 10.24
CA VAL A 200 16.43 5.89 10.03
C VAL A 200 15.73 5.55 11.34
N LEU A 201 16.46 5.46 12.46
CA LEU A 201 15.86 5.31 13.80
C LEU A 201 14.94 6.49 14.14
N LEU A 202 15.37 7.72 13.86
CA LEU A 202 14.56 8.93 14.06
C LEU A 202 13.32 8.94 13.15
N LYS A 203 13.47 8.54 11.88
CA LYS A 203 12.35 8.34 10.93
C LYS A 203 11.33 7.35 11.49
N GLY A 204 11.79 6.21 12.02
CA GLY A 204 10.95 5.19 12.65
C GLY A 204 10.23 5.68 13.91
N ALA A 205 10.86 6.56 14.68
CA ALA A 205 10.25 7.26 15.81
C ALA A 205 9.31 8.41 15.39
N LYS A 206 9.11 8.63 14.08
CA LYS A 206 8.36 9.76 13.49
C LYS A 206 8.93 11.14 13.87
N ALA A 207 10.18 11.21 14.33
CA ALA A 207 10.94 12.44 14.56
C ALA A 207 11.51 12.95 13.22
N TYR A 208 10.61 13.32 12.30
CA TYR A 208 10.97 13.58 10.90
C TYR A 208 11.91 14.77 10.73
N THR A 209 11.74 15.83 11.54
CA THR A 209 12.63 17.00 11.52
C THR A 209 14.05 16.61 11.90
N GLU A 210 14.19 15.84 12.99
CA GLU A 210 15.45 15.35 13.51
C GLU A 210 16.11 14.37 12.53
N ALA A 211 15.31 13.48 11.93
CA ALA A 211 15.78 12.55 10.89
C ALA A 211 16.37 13.32 9.70
N VAL A 212 15.65 14.32 9.17
CA VAL A 212 16.12 15.16 8.06
C VAL A 212 17.39 15.93 8.44
N ASN A 213 17.48 16.46 9.66
CA ASN A 213 18.69 17.13 10.13
C ASN A 213 19.89 16.16 10.18
N ALA A 214 19.70 14.96 10.74
CA ALA A 214 20.73 13.93 10.78
C ALA A 214 21.18 13.51 9.37
N TYR A 215 20.24 13.37 8.43
CA TYR A 215 20.55 13.09 7.02
C TYR A 215 21.32 14.24 6.36
N ASN A 216 20.95 15.49 6.62
CA ASN A 216 21.63 16.66 6.06
C ASN A 216 23.10 16.77 6.51
N GLU A 217 23.43 16.35 7.75
CA GLU A 217 24.82 16.25 8.19
C GLU A 217 25.63 15.22 7.39
N VAL A 218 25.01 14.08 7.05
CA VAL A 218 25.65 13.09 6.17
C VAL A 218 25.79 13.66 4.76
N LEU A 219 24.75 14.33 4.25
CA LEU A 219 24.72 14.90 2.92
C LEU A 219 25.82 15.95 2.71
N ALA A 220 26.08 16.78 3.72
CA ALA A 220 27.12 17.81 3.68
C ALA A 220 28.54 17.25 3.47
N THR A 221 28.77 16.01 3.90
CA THR A 221 30.09 15.34 3.81
C THR A 221 30.14 14.27 2.72
N ASN A 222 29.00 13.68 2.35
CA ASN A 222 28.89 12.56 1.42
C ASN A 222 27.78 12.80 0.38
N PRO A 223 27.87 13.85 -0.45
CA PRO A 223 26.79 14.25 -1.37
C PRO A 223 26.49 13.24 -2.49
N ASN A 224 27.35 12.24 -2.69
CA ASN A 224 27.19 11.21 -3.72
C ASN A 224 26.74 9.84 -3.16
N TYR A 225 26.39 9.77 -1.87
CA TYR A 225 25.87 8.54 -1.27
C TYR A 225 24.39 8.36 -1.60
N GLY A 226 24.10 7.69 -2.72
CA GLY A 226 22.75 7.45 -3.24
C GLY A 226 21.72 7.03 -2.18
N PRO A 227 21.98 6.01 -1.34
CA PRO A 227 21.00 5.51 -0.36
C PRO A 227 20.45 6.59 0.58
N LEU A 228 21.23 7.64 0.88
CA LEU A 228 20.76 8.77 1.69
C LEU A 228 19.59 9.53 1.05
N TYR A 229 19.62 9.70 -0.26
CA TYR A 229 18.56 10.37 -1.00
C TYR A 229 17.28 9.54 -1.02
N ARG A 230 17.38 8.20 -1.10
CA ARG A 230 16.23 7.29 -0.92
C ARG A 230 15.64 7.42 0.48
N GLU A 231 16.47 7.44 1.52
CA GLU A 231 16.01 7.63 2.90
C GLU A 231 15.34 9.00 3.12
N LEU A 232 15.88 10.08 2.52
CA LEU A 232 15.25 11.40 2.53
C LEU A 232 13.89 11.37 1.81
N ALA A 233 13.80 10.73 0.65
CA ALA A 233 12.56 10.59 -0.12
C ALA A 233 11.48 9.87 0.70
N GLU A 234 11.80 8.70 1.27
CA GLU A 234 10.89 7.94 2.12
C GLU A 234 10.49 8.72 3.39
N THR A 235 11.43 9.47 3.98
CA THR A 235 11.15 10.30 5.16
C THR A 235 10.14 11.39 4.85
N TYR A 236 10.32 12.13 3.76
CA TYR A 236 9.37 13.15 3.35
C TYR A 236 8.02 12.57 2.93
N TYR A 237 8.01 11.42 2.26
CA TYR A 237 6.76 10.71 1.96
C TYR A 237 5.98 10.37 3.22
N LEU A 238 6.63 9.72 4.20
CA LEU A 238 6.00 9.38 5.48
C LEU A 238 5.60 10.63 6.27
N TRP A 239 6.38 11.70 6.21
CA TRP A 239 6.05 12.96 6.85
C TRP A 239 4.76 13.56 6.27
N GLY A 240 4.62 13.56 4.93
CA GLY A 240 3.41 13.99 4.23
C GLY A 240 2.17 13.18 4.60
N LEU A 241 2.31 11.87 4.84
CA LEU A 241 1.20 11.03 5.29
C LEU A 241 0.79 11.27 6.75
N ASN A 242 1.72 11.66 7.62
CA ASN A 242 1.47 11.81 9.06
C ASN A 242 1.17 13.26 9.49
N VAL A 243 1.36 14.25 8.62
CA VAL A 243 1.08 15.67 8.91
C VAL A 243 0.05 16.23 7.92
N PRO A 244 -1.22 16.34 8.35
CA PRO A 244 -2.29 16.90 7.52
C PRO A 244 -1.96 18.33 7.06
N GLY A 245 -2.39 18.68 5.84
CA GLY A 245 -2.25 20.02 5.28
C GLY A 245 -0.88 20.37 4.68
N ARG A 246 0.12 19.48 4.76
CA ARG A 246 1.43 19.65 4.10
C ARG A 246 1.81 18.49 3.17
N GLN A 247 0.84 17.63 2.86
CA GLN A 247 1.07 16.44 2.07
C GLN A 247 1.70 16.76 0.71
N ASP A 248 1.15 17.73 -0.03
CA ASP A 248 1.67 18.10 -1.36
C ASP A 248 3.11 18.65 -1.31
N GLU A 249 3.42 19.47 -0.30
CA GLU A 249 4.77 20.02 -0.12
C GLU A 249 5.80 18.92 0.11
N TYR A 250 5.51 18.03 1.08
CA TYR A 250 6.43 16.96 1.44
C TYR A 250 6.50 15.89 0.35
N LEU A 251 5.40 15.60 -0.33
CA LEU A 251 5.38 14.68 -1.46
C LEU A 251 6.24 15.19 -2.63
N LYS A 252 6.19 16.49 -2.93
CA LYS A 252 7.06 17.10 -3.93
C LYS A 252 8.55 16.97 -3.56
N LYS A 253 8.90 17.19 -2.28
CA LYS A 253 10.27 16.95 -1.79
C LYS A 253 10.65 15.48 -1.92
N ALA A 254 9.75 14.57 -1.55
CA ALA A 254 9.96 13.14 -1.62
C ALA A 254 10.31 12.68 -3.04
N LEU A 255 9.53 13.12 -4.04
CA LEU A 255 9.80 12.86 -5.46
C LEU A 255 11.15 13.41 -5.90
N GLY A 256 11.48 14.67 -5.58
CA GLY A 256 12.76 15.27 -5.97
C GLY A 256 13.98 14.55 -5.37
N TYR A 257 13.90 14.10 -4.11
CA TYR A 257 14.96 13.29 -3.51
C TYR A 257 15.05 11.90 -4.16
N TYR A 258 13.93 11.30 -4.55
CA TYR A 258 13.94 10.00 -5.22
C TYR A 258 14.54 10.10 -6.64
N GLU A 259 14.23 11.16 -7.39
CA GLU A 259 14.89 11.44 -8.68
C GLU A 259 16.41 11.57 -8.50
N LYS A 260 16.86 12.27 -7.46
CA LYS A 260 18.29 12.39 -7.17
C LYS A 260 18.93 11.04 -6.78
N TYR A 261 18.21 10.17 -6.10
CA TYR A 261 18.64 8.79 -5.87
C TYR A 261 18.81 8.02 -7.18
N MET A 262 17.85 8.15 -8.11
CA MET A 262 17.95 7.51 -9.43
C MET A 262 19.16 8.02 -10.24
N ASP A 263 19.46 9.31 -10.19
CA ASP A 263 20.63 9.90 -10.87
C ASP A 263 21.98 9.43 -10.31
N LEU A 264 22.02 9.06 -9.02
CA LEU A 264 23.22 8.55 -8.35
C LEU A 264 23.32 7.03 -8.39
N THR A 265 22.29 6.36 -8.88
CA THR A 265 22.24 4.91 -9.09
C THR A 265 22.17 4.60 -10.59
N ASP A 266 21.70 3.41 -10.95
CA ASP A 266 21.55 3.00 -12.34
C ASP A 266 20.09 3.13 -12.83
N TYR A 267 19.88 3.18 -14.15
CA TYR A 267 18.56 3.11 -14.78
C TYR A 267 18.29 1.73 -15.41
N SER A 268 18.71 0.64 -14.73
CA SER A 268 18.36 -0.72 -15.13
C SER A 268 16.87 -1.00 -14.91
N LEU A 269 16.34 -2.07 -15.52
CA LEU A 269 14.96 -2.47 -15.29
C LEU A 269 14.63 -2.56 -13.79
N ALA A 270 15.52 -3.12 -12.98
CA ALA A 270 15.28 -3.30 -11.55
C ALA A 270 15.15 -1.96 -10.78
N SER A 271 16.00 -0.97 -11.07
CA SER A 271 15.92 0.34 -10.43
C SER A 271 14.70 1.13 -10.90
N ARG A 272 14.36 1.04 -12.18
CA ARG A 272 13.12 1.61 -12.74
C ARG A 272 11.87 1.03 -12.10
N MET A 273 11.86 -0.27 -11.80
CA MET A 273 10.75 -0.91 -11.07
C MET A 273 10.63 -0.38 -9.63
N ARG A 274 11.77 -0.16 -8.93
CA ARG A 274 11.73 0.48 -7.61
C ARG A 274 11.19 1.91 -7.69
N HIS A 275 11.62 2.66 -8.70
CA HIS A 275 11.08 3.99 -8.97
C HIS A 275 9.57 3.96 -9.22
N ALA A 276 9.10 3.04 -10.07
CA ALA A 276 7.69 2.83 -10.33
C ALA A 276 6.90 2.47 -9.06
N ASP A 277 7.43 1.62 -8.19
CA ASP A 277 6.82 1.30 -6.89
C ASP A 277 6.68 2.56 -6.01
N PHE A 278 7.71 3.42 -5.98
CA PHE A 278 7.65 4.70 -5.26
C PHE A 278 6.66 5.70 -5.89
N LEU A 279 6.58 5.76 -7.22
CA LEU A 279 5.63 6.62 -7.94
C LEU A 279 4.17 6.22 -7.66
N ILE A 280 3.88 4.92 -7.51
CA ILE A 280 2.56 4.44 -7.05
C ILE A 280 2.26 4.97 -5.64
N LEU A 281 3.19 4.81 -4.71
CA LEU A 281 3.04 5.32 -3.33
C LEU A 281 2.80 6.82 -3.30
N ALA A 282 3.54 7.54 -4.15
CA ALA A 282 3.45 8.98 -4.32
C ALA A 282 2.25 9.44 -5.18
N LYS A 283 1.47 8.51 -5.75
CA LYS A 283 0.34 8.79 -6.65
C LYS A 283 0.70 9.65 -7.88
N ASP A 284 1.98 9.65 -8.30
CA ASP A 284 2.41 10.32 -9.54
C ASP A 284 2.30 9.37 -10.73
N TYR A 285 1.05 9.17 -11.16
CA TYR A 285 0.73 8.25 -12.24
C TYR A 285 1.16 8.76 -13.62
N LYS A 286 1.41 10.06 -13.78
CA LYS A 286 1.97 10.62 -15.01
C LYS A 286 3.42 10.19 -15.18
N ALA A 287 4.24 10.37 -14.15
CA ALA A 287 5.60 9.88 -14.15
C ALA A 287 5.66 8.34 -14.23
N LEU A 288 4.72 7.64 -13.57
CA LEU A 288 4.65 6.17 -13.62
C LEU A 288 4.46 5.66 -15.06
N GLU A 289 3.59 6.29 -15.85
CA GLU A 289 3.37 5.89 -17.25
C GLU A 289 4.64 6.08 -18.09
N ILE A 290 5.35 7.19 -17.90
CA ILE A 290 6.63 7.44 -18.58
C ILE A 290 7.65 6.35 -18.21
N GLU A 291 7.75 6.04 -16.92
CA GLU A 291 8.69 5.05 -16.41
C GLU A 291 8.35 3.64 -16.91
N ALA A 292 7.07 3.27 -16.92
CA ALA A 292 6.59 1.99 -17.41
C ALA A 292 6.83 1.80 -18.91
N ASN A 293 6.66 2.85 -19.72
CA ASN A 293 6.98 2.80 -21.14
C ASN A 293 8.49 2.62 -21.39
N LYS A 294 9.35 3.32 -20.63
CA LYS A 294 10.81 3.09 -20.69
C LYS A 294 11.18 1.66 -20.29
N MET A 295 10.52 1.08 -19.29
CA MET A 295 10.73 -0.32 -18.91
C MET A 295 10.35 -1.29 -20.03
N LYS A 296 9.24 -1.02 -20.74
CA LYS A 296 8.78 -1.84 -21.88
C LYS A 296 9.77 -1.86 -23.05
N GLU A 297 10.55 -0.80 -23.24
CA GLU A 297 11.63 -0.76 -24.24
C GLU A 297 12.82 -1.65 -23.86
N LEU A 298 13.10 -1.79 -22.57
CA LEU A 298 14.20 -2.60 -22.03
C LEU A 298 13.85 -4.09 -21.94
N ASP A 299 12.61 -4.41 -21.59
CA ASP A 299 12.14 -5.77 -21.38
C ASP A 299 10.66 -5.88 -21.77
N LYS A 300 10.37 -6.77 -22.72
CA LYS A 300 9.01 -7.02 -23.23
C LYS A 300 8.33 -8.21 -22.55
N VAL A 301 9.04 -8.91 -21.67
CA VAL A 301 8.62 -10.18 -21.07
C VAL A 301 8.23 -9.99 -19.60
N ASN A 302 8.84 -9.03 -18.89
CA ASN A 302 8.57 -8.86 -17.47
C ASN A 302 7.10 -8.45 -17.19
N PRO A 303 6.30 -9.31 -16.55
CA PRO A 303 4.87 -9.08 -16.42
C PRO A 303 4.54 -7.89 -15.51
N ARG A 304 5.41 -7.53 -14.55
CA ARG A 304 5.15 -6.38 -13.66
C ARG A 304 5.06 -5.05 -14.42
N ILE A 305 5.61 -4.95 -15.63
CA ILE A 305 5.47 -3.77 -16.48
C ILE A 305 3.99 -3.52 -16.82
N PHE A 306 3.23 -4.60 -17.10
CA PHE A 306 1.79 -4.49 -17.36
C PHE A 306 1.00 -3.98 -16.15
N ARG A 307 1.38 -4.35 -14.92
CA ARG A 307 0.80 -3.77 -13.71
C ARG A 307 0.99 -2.25 -13.67
N TYR A 308 2.22 -1.77 -13.88
CA TYR A 308 2.52 -0.35 -13.85
C TYR A 308 1.75 0.43 -14.91
N LEU A 309 1.74 -0.08 -16.15
CA LEU A 309 0.94 0.49 -17.24
C LEU A 309 -0.55 0.48 -16.89
N GLY A 310 -1.06 -0.61 -16.32
CA GLY A 310 -2.44 -0.75 -15.90
C GLY A 310 -2.87 0.35 -14.93
N TYR A 311 -2.08 0.56 -13.88
CA TYR A 311 -2.38 1.56 -12.85
C TYR A 311 -2.25 2.98 -13.39
N SER A 312 -1.16 3.26 -14.10
CA SER A 312 -0.93 4.59 -14.66
C SER A 312 -1.96 4.96 -15.71
N ALA A 313 -2.30 4.03 -16.60
CA ALA A 313 -3.25 4.27 -17.68
C ALA A 313 -4.66 4.54 -17.15
N TYR A 314 -5.12 3.83 -16.12
CA TYR A 314 -6.43 4.10 -15.50
C TYR A 314 -6.52 5.54 -14.97
N GLN A 315 -5.49 5.96 -14.22
CA GLN A 315 -5.42 7.27 -13.59
C GLN A 315 -5.22 8.40 -14.60
N ASN A 316 -4.46 8.15 -15.67
CA ASN A 316 -4.25 9.10 -16.76
C ASN A 316 -5.38 9.09 -17.80
N GLY A 317 -6.40 8.25 -17.62
CA GLY A 317 -7.61 8.22 -18.45
C GLY A 317 -7.53 7.34 -19.70
N ASN A 318 -6.43 6.62 -19.92
CA ASN A 318 -6.31 5.63 -20.98
C ASN A 318 -6.90 4.28 -20.56
N VAL A 319 -8.24 4.21 -20.55
CA VAL A 319 -8.98 3.08 -19.98
C VAL A 319 -8.76 1.77 -20.75
N ASP A 320 -8.65 1.82 -22.08
CA ASP A 320 -8.43 0.63 -22.89
C ASP A 320 -7.07 -0.01 -22.61
N LEU A 321 -6.01 0.80 -22.52
CA LEU A 321 -4.68 0.32 -22.13
C LEU A 321 -4.67 -0.24 -20.71
N ALA A 322 -5.42 0.39 -19.79
CA ALA A 322 -5.53 -0.08 -18.42
C ALA A 322 -6.14 -1.48 -18.35
N ILE A 323 -7.27 -1.70 -19.03
CA ILE A 323 -7.95 -2.99 -19.09
C ILE A 323 -7.03 -4.03 -19.74
N GLN A 324 -6.48 -3.74 -20.93
CA GLN A 324 -5.62 -4.68 -21.62
C GLN A 324 -4.43 -5.11 -20.75
N SER A 325 -3.71 -4.15 -20.17
CA SER A 325 -2.52 -4.44 -19.38
C SER A 325 -2.86 -5.26 -18.13
N LEU A 326 -3.96 -4.96 -17.44
CA LEU A 326 -4.34 -5.70 -16.23
C LEU A 326 -4.97 -7.06 -16.53
N GLU A 327 -5.64 -7.23 -17.67
CA GLU A 327 -6.09 -8.55 -18.14
C GLU A 327 -4.89 -9.44 -18.50
N ASP A 328 -3.93 -8.92 -19.27
CA ASP A 328 -2.69 -9.63 -19.60
C ASP A 328 -1.90 -10.01 -18.33
N PHE A 329 -1.84 -9.12 -17.35
CA PHE A 329 -1.17 -9.38 -16.07
C PHE A 329 -1.90 -10.43 -15.22
N THR A 330 -3.23 -10.35 -15.12
CA THR A 330 -4.01 -11.24 -14.24
C THR A 330 -4.36 -12.59 -14.87
N ALA A 331 -4.17 -12.75 -16.18
CA ALA A 331 -4.39 -14.02 -16.89
C ALA A 331 -3.29 -15.06 -16.63
N ASN A 332 -2.08 -14.63 -16.27
CA ASN A 332 -0.99 -15.56 -15.96
C ASN A 332 -1.01 -15.95 -14.47
N PRO A 333 -1.31 -17.22 -14.11
CA PRO A 333 -1.37 -17.66 -12.72
C PRO A 333 -0.02 -17.66 -11.98
N ASP A 334 1.10 -17.62 -12.72
CA ASP A 334 2.44 -17.53 -12.12
C ASP A 334 2.75 -16.11 -11.62
N ASN A 335 1.98 -15.11 -12.06
CA ASN A 335 2.14 -13.75 -11.58
C ASN A 335 1.65 -13.65 -10.13
N LYS A 336 2.43 -12.94 -9.30
CA LYS A 336 2.00 -12.59 -7.94
C LYS A 336 0.95 -11.47 -7.99
N ILE A 337 -0.31 -11.86 -8.20
CA ILE A 337 -1.47 -10.96 -8.22
C ILE A 337 -1.75 -10.44 -6.80
N ILE A 338 -2.07 -9.16 -6.68
CA ILE A 338 -2.47 -8.49 -5.45
C ILE A 338 -3.84 -7.83 -5.62
N ASN A 339 -4.44 -7.44 -4.52
CA ASN A 339 -5.73 -6.76 -4.44
C ASN A 339 -5.87 -5.56 -5.40
N LEU A 340 -4.86 -4.69 -5.50
CA LEU A 340 -4.89 -3.53 -6.38
C LEU A 340 -5.01 -3.87 -7.88
N ASP A 341 -4.52 -5.04 -8.32
CA ASP A 341 -4.61 -5.46 -9.73
C ASP A 341 -6.08 -5.61 -10.15
N TYR A 342 -6.86 -6.30 -9.32
CA TYR A 342 -8.29 -6.49 -9.55
C TYR A 342 -9.10 -5.23 -9.27
N LEU A 343 -8.69 -4.40 -8.31
CA LEU A 343 -9.36 -3.12 -8.04
C LEU A 343 -9.30 -2.22 -9.28
N TYR A 344 -8.09 -1.94 -9.79
CA TYR A 344 -7.93 -1.09 -10.96
C TYR A 344 -8.53 -1.70 -12.23
N LEU A 345 -8.49 -3.03 -12.38
CA LEU A 345 -9.17 -3.69 -13.50
C LEU A 345 -10.69 -3.50 -13.42
N GLY A 346 -11.27 -3.63 -12.22
CA GLY A 346 -12.70 -3.43 -11.98
C GLY A 346 -13.12 -1.99 -12.25
N LEU A 347 -12.42 -1.02 -11.67
CA LEU A 347 -12.66 0.40 -11.88
C LEU A 347 -12.48 0.82 -13.34
N SER A 348 -11.50 0.25 -14.05
CA SER A 348 -11.31 0.51 -15.48
C SER A 348 -12.49 0.01 -16.31
N LYS A 349 -13.04 -1.17 -16.00
CA LYS A 349 -14.24 -1.70 -16.68
C LYS A 349 -15.47 -0.84 -16.45
N ILE A 350 -15.70 -0.39 -15.21
CA ILE A 350 -16.78 0.56 -14.89
C ILE A 350 -16.60 1.86 -15.69
N LYS A 351 -15.39 2.43 -15.68
CA LYS A 351 -15.07 3.66 -16.41
C LYS A 351 -15.25 3.52 -17.91
N LYS A 352 -14.91 2.35 -18.50
CA LYS A 352 -15.14 2.05 -19.92
C LYS A 352 -16.62 1.98 -20.28
N GLY A 353 -17.43 1.41 -19.40
CA GLY A 353 -18.88 1.32 -19.58
C GLY A 353 -19.60 2.65 -19.36
N THR A 354 -18.95 3.61 -18.69
CA THR A 354 -19.51 4.92 -18.38
C THR A 354 -19.49 5.81 -19.61
N ASN A 355 -20.62 6.41 -19.97
CA ASN A 355 -20.71 7.35 -21.07
C ASN A 355 -19.97 8.68 -20.76
N ALA A 356 -19.77 9.52 -21.78
CA ALA A 356 -18.91 10.70 -21.67
C ALA A 356 -19.36 11.73 -20.61
N ASP A 357 -20.66 11.85 -20.35
CA ASP A 357 -21.20 12.75 -19.33
C ASP A 357 -21.36 12.10 -17.94
N GLY A 358 -21.06 10.79 -17.83
CA GLY A 358 -21.14 10.05 -16.58
C GLY A 358 -22.54 9.71 -16.10
N THR A 359 -23.57 9.87 -16.92
CA THR A 359 -24.98 9.69 -16.52
C THR A 359 -25.55 8.31 -16.84
N ALA A 360 -24.80 7.45 -17.53
CA ALA A 360 -25.20 6.07 -17.83
C ALA A 360 -23.98 5.14 -17.85
N ILE A 361 -24.17 3.88 -17.45
CA ILE A 361 -23.14 2.85 -17.49
C ILE A 361 -23.68 1.60 -18.20
N ASP A 362 -22.89 1.05 -19.12
CA ASP A 362 -23.14 -0.26 -19.72
C ASP A 362 -23.24 -1.35 -18.63
N PRO A 363 -24.40 -2.03 -18.49
CA PRO A 363 -24.61 -2.99 -17.40
C PRO A 363 -23.63 -4.16 -17.40
N VAL A 364 -23.21 -4.63 -18.59
CA VAL A 364 -22.30 -5.78 -18.72
C VAL A 364 -20.90 -5.41 -18.22
N LEU A 365 -20.40 -4.24 -18.60
CA LEU A 365 -19.12 -3.73 -18.13
C LEU A 365 -19.15 -3.37 -16.64
N PHE A 366 -20.27 -2.83 -16.15
CA PHE A 366 -20.47 -2.58 -14.72
C PHE A 366 -20.39 -3.88 -13.90
N GLU A 367 -21.15 -4.91 -14.29
CA GLU A 367 -21.14 -6.22 -13.62
C GLU A 367 -19.75 -6.87 -13.62
N LYS A 368 -19.05 -6.84 -14.76
CA LYS A 368 -17.66 -7.32 -14.84
C LYS A 368 -16.73 -6.50 -13.95
N GLY A 369 -16.96 -5.19 -13.84
CA GLY A 369 -16.21 -4.29 -12.96
C GLY A 369 -16.38 -4.67 -11.49
N VAL A 370 -17.64 -4.78 -11.04
CA VAL A 370 -18.03 -5.20 -9.69
C VAL A 370 -17.44 -6.56 -9.34
N ALA A 371 -17.50 -7.54 -10.25
CA ALA A 371 -16.92 -8.87 -10.04
C ALA A 371 -15.40 -8.82 -9.80
N ASN A 372 -14.67 -7.92 -10.47
CA ASN A 372 -13.24 -7.74 -10.21
C ASN A 372 -13.00 -7.03 -8.87
N ILE A 373 -13.80 -6.02 -8.52
CA ILE A 373 -13.72 -5.38 -7.20
C ILE A 373 -13.95 -6.40 -6.07
N GLN A 374 -14.91 -7.31 -6.22
CA GLN A 374 -15.15 -8.39 -5.26
C GLN A 374 -13.94 -9.32 -5.11
N LYS A 375 -13.24 -9.65 -6.21
CA LYS A 375 -11.97 -10.38 -6.15
C LYS A 375 -10.89 -9.61 -5.39
N ALA A 376 -10.81 -8.29 -5.59
CA ALA A 376 -9.87 -7.43 -4.86
C ALA A 376 -10.13 -7.48 -3.34
N VAL A 377 -11.40 -7.36 -2.92
CA VAL A 377 -11.82 -7.44 -1.52
C VAL A 377 -11.55 -8.83 -0.92
N ALA A 378 -11.73 -9.90 -1.70
CA ALA A 378 -11.42 -11.26 -1.28
C ALA A 378 -9.91 -11.49 -1.04
N LEU A 379 -9.03 -10.79 -1.75
CA LEU A 379 -7.59 -10.80 -1.50
C LEU A 379 -7.21 -9.97 -0.28
N GLU A 380 -7.77 -8.77 -0.15
CA GLU A 380 -7.51 -7.90 0.99
C GLU A 380 -8.72 -7.00 1.29
N LYS A 381 -9.33 -7.17 2.47
CA LYS A 381 -10.54 -6.43 2.86
C LYS A 381 -10.32 -4.92 2.98
N SER A 382 -9.08 -4.46 3.18
CA SER A 382 -8.71 -3.04 3.27
C SER A 382 -9.06 -2.24 2.00
N VAL A 383 -9.20 -2.90 0.84
CA VAL A 383 -9.62 -2.29 -0.43
C VAL A 383 -10.94 -1.55 -0.33
N THR A 384 -11.84 -1.95 0.58
CA THR A 384 -13.12 -1.28 0.76
C THR A 384 -12.98 0.21 1.10
N ASN A 385 -11.84 0.64 1.65
CA ASN A 385 -11.54 2.05 1.91
C ASN A 385 -11.50 2.93 0.64
N GLU A 386 -11.23 2.33 -0.53
CA GLU A 386 -11.14 3.05 -1.81
C GLU A 386 -12.51 3.18 -2.50
N LEU A 387 -13.55 2.49 -2.01
CA LEU A 387 -14.83 2.35 -2.71
C LEU A 387 -15.88 3.39 -2.30
N GLY A 388 -15.76 3.97 -1.10
CA GLY A 388 -16.72 4.97 -0.60
C GLY A 388 -16.86 6.18 -1.53
N GLU A 389 -15.73 6.77 -1.93
CA GLU A 389 -15.74 7.93 -2.84
C GLU A 389 -16.21 7.55 -4.26
N VAL A 390 -15.90 6.33 -4.73
CA VAL A 390 -16.41 5.82 -6.03
C VAL A 390 -17.93 5.70 -5.99
N GLY A 391 -18.48 5.12 -4.93
CA GLY A 391 -19.92 5.00 -4.72
C GLY A 391 -20.62 6.35 -4.60
N LYS A 392 -19.98 7.31 -3.92
CA LYS A 392 -20.47 8.68 -3.78
C LYS A 392 -20.48 9.43 -5.12
N ASP A 393 -19.44 9.34 -5.93
CA ASP A 393 -19.41 9.96 -7.27
C ASP A 393 -20.54 9.44 -8.18
N LEU A 394 -20.79 8.12 -8.15
CA LEU A 394 -21.94 7.52 -8.85
C LEU A 394 -23.28 8.06 -8.32
N TYR A 395 -23.40 8.19 -7.00
CA TYR A 395 -24.60 8.74 -6.36
C TYR A 395 -24.86 10.19 -6.78
N GLU A 396 -23.82 11.04 -6.80
CA GLU A 396 -23.93 12.44 -7.22
C GLU A 396 -24.34 12.59 -8.69
N LYS A 397 -23.95 11.62 -9.53
CA LYS A 397 -24.38 11.48 -10.93
C LYS A 397 -25.77 10.85 -11.10
N LYS A 398 -26.46 10.53 -9.99
CA LYS A 398 -27.79 9.89 -9.95
C LYS A 398 -27.83 8.47 -10.52
N LEU A 399 -26.67 7.82 -10.62
CA LEU A 399 -26.55 6.39 -10.94
C LEU A 399 -26.81 5.57 -9.68
N TYR A 400 -28.05 5.63 -9.18
CA TYR A 400 -28.38 5.16 -7.84
C TYR A 400 -28.22 3.63 -7.67
N LYS A 401 -28.61 2.86 -8.68
CA LYS A 401 -28.43 1.41 -8.70
C LYS A 401 -26.95 1.02 -8.63
N GLU A 402 -26.13 1.66 -9.46
CA GLU A 402 -24.69 1.42 -9.53
C GLU A 402 -23.98 1.90 -8.26
N ALA A 403 -24.37 3.06 -7.74
CA ALA A 403 -23.87 3.60 -6.48
C ALA A 403 -24.16 2.63 -5.32
N ALA A 404 -25.40 2.14 -5.22
CA ALA A 404 -25.78 1.17 -4.19
C ALA A 404 -24.92 -0.10 -4.26
N ALA A 405 -24.67 -0.64 -5.46
CA ALA A 405 -23.84 -1.84 -5.63
C ALA A 405 -22.39 -1.64 -5.15
N ILE A 406 -21.78 -0.47 -5.41
CA ILE A 406 -20.42 -0.17 -4.94
C ILE A 406 -20.39 0.11 -3.43
N LEU A 407 -21.36 0.88 -2.91
CA LEU A 407 -21.45 1.23 -1.50
C LEU A 407 -21.78 0.03 -0.61
N GLU A 408 -22.51 -0.96 -1.12
CA GLU A 408 -22.73 -2.23 -0.41
C GLU A 408 -21.41 -2.98 -0.19
N ILE A 409 -20.50 -2.94 -1.17
CA ILE A 409 -19.16 -3.51 -1.01
C ILE A 409 -18.33 -2.67 -0.04
N ALA A 410 -18.36 -1.33 -0.17
CA ALA A 410 -17.61 -0.43 0.72
C ALA A 410 -17.98 -0.64 2.20
N THR A 411 -19.28 -0.77 2.49
CA THR A 411 -19.83 -0.94 3.84
C THR A 411 -19.72 -2.38 4.37
N SER A 412 -19.26 -3.35 3.58
CA SER A 412 -18.99 -4.72 4.07
C SER A 412 -17.86 -4.79 5.11
N ASN A 413 -17.11 -3.71 5.26
CA ASN A 413 -16.06 -3.54 6.26
C ASN A 413 -16.40 -2.42 7.25
N PRO A 414 -16.78 -2.73 8.51
CA PRO A 414 -17.09 -1.71 9.51
C PRO A 414 -15.86 -0.92 10.01
N GLU A 415 -14.66 -1.35 9.66
CA GLU A 415 -13.40 -0.71 10.06
C GLU A 415 -12.97 0.41 9.09
N THR A 416 -13.73 0.67 8.01
CA THR A 416 -13.37 1.77 7.10
C THR A 416 -13.58 3.13 7.76
N ASN A 417 -12.68 4.07 7.48
CA ASN A 417 -12.81 5.46 7.95
C ASN A 417 -14.09 6.14 7.42
N GLY A 418 -14.58 5.70 6.27
CA GLY A 418 -15.80 6.20 5.62
C GLY A 418 -17.10 5.54 6.07
N PHE A 419 -17.06 4.50 6.92
CA PHE A 419 -18.20 3.59 7.16
C PHE A 419 -19.53 4.32 7.45
N LEU A 420 -19.50 5.38 8.26
CA LEU A 420 -20.67 6.18 8.57
C LEU A 420 -21.28 6.84 7.33
N TYR A 421 -20.45 7.55 6.55
CA TYR A 421 -20.88 8.26 5.35
C TYR A 421 -21.26 7.28 4.24
N ASP A 422 -20.49 6.19 4.09
CA ASP A 422 -20.76 5.16 3.09
C ASP A 422 -22.14 4.50 3.31
N ASN A 423 -22.50 4.21 4.57
CA ASN A 423 -23.84 3.69 4.91
C ASN A 423 -24.95 4.73 4.66
N TYR A 424 -24.69 6.01 4.92
CA TYR A 424 -25.66 7.07 4.63
C TYR A 424 -25.92 7.19 3.13
N TYR A 425 -24.87 7.19 2.30
CA TYR A 425 -25.01 7.19 0.85
C TYR A 425 -25.62 5.88 0.33
N LEU A 426 -25.30 4.73 0.92
CA LEU A 426 -25.89 3.45 0.53
C LEU A 426 -27.41 3.46 0.70
N GLY A 427 -27.87 3.86 1.89
CA GLY A 427 -29.30 3.96 2.16
C GLY A 427 -29.99 4.90 1.19
N ASN A 428 -29.40 6.08 0.95
CA ASN A 428 -29.98 7.07 0.03
C ASN A 428 -29.98 6.59 -1.44
N ALA A 429 -28.91 5.95 -1.89
CA ALA A 429 -28.82 5.40 -3.25
C ALA A 429 -29.95 4.39 -3.47
N ILE A 430 -30.10 3.44 -2.56
CA ILE A 430 -31.19 2.46 -2.64
C ILE A 430 -32.56 3.14 -2.59
N TYR A 431 -32.76 4.10 -1.69
CA TYR A 431 -34.01 4.84 -1.58
C TYR A 431 -34.39 5.52 -2.91
N PHE A 432 -33.46 6.27 -3.51
CA PHE A 432 -33.76 7.01 -4.74
C PHE A 432 -33.95 6.11 -5.96
N ASP A 433 -33.25 4.97 -6.03
CA ASP A 433 -33.49 3.94 -7.05
C ASP A 433 -34.93 3.38 -6.98
N ASN A 434 -35.49 3.31 -5.77
CA ASN A 434 -36.82 2.76 -5.50
C ASN A 434 -37.94 3.81 -5.44
N ALA A 435 -37.61 5.09 -5.25
CA ALA A 435 -38.57 6.18 -5.10
C ALA A 435 -39.01 6.81 -6.43
N ALA A 436 -38.38 6.43 -7.55
CA ALA A 436 -38.71 6.97 -8.86
C ALA A 436 -40.16 6.62 -9.27
N ALA A 437 -40.86 7.55 -9.91
CA ALA A 437 -42.24 7.35 -10.33
C ALA A 437 -42.34 6.16 -11.31
N GLY A 438 -43.16 5.17 -10.94
CA GLY A 438 -43.34 3.94 -11.74
C GLY A 438 -42.28 2.86 -11.51
N ALA A 439 -41.32 3.06 -10.60
CA ALA A 439 -40.36 2.03 -10.22
C ALA A 439 -41.04 0.86 -9.49
N ALA A 440 -40.67 -0.37 -9.84
CA ALA A 440 -41.03 -1.54 -9.06
C ALA A 440 -40.21 -1.54 -7.76
N LYS A 441 -40.89 -1.46 -6.61
CA LYS A 441 -40.24 -1.42 -5.30
C LYS A 441 -39.53 -2.75 -5.02
N ASP A 442 -38.21 -2.72 -4.91
CA ASP A 442 -37.41 -3.82 -4.42
C ASP A 442 -37.38 -3.80 -2.89
N THR A 443 -38.28 -4.57 -2.28
CA THR A 443 -38.38 -4.68 -0.82
C THR A 443 -37.13 -5.26 -0.16
N VAL A 444 -36.33 -6.06 -0.88
CA VAL A 444 -35.07 -6.61 -0.36
C VAL A 444 -34.04 -5.50 -0.29
N ALA A 445 -33.91 -4.70 -1.36
CA ALA A 445 -33.03 -3.55 -1.38
C ALA A 445 -33.43 -2.53 -0.30
N LEU A 446 -34.71 -2.15 -0.22
CA LEU A 446 -35.21 -1.20 0.79
C LEU A 446 -34.94 -1.65 2.23
N LYS A 447 -34.98 -2.95 2.54
CA LYS A 447 -34.56 -3.47 3.85
C LYS A 447 -33.05 -3.29 4.10
N LYS A 448 -32.21 -3.41 3.07
CA LYS A 448 -30.78 -3.08 3.19
C LYS A 448 -30.58 -1.59 3.46
N ALA A 449 -31.37 -0.70 2.84
CA ALA A 449 -31.34 0.73 3.14
C ALA A 449 -31.69 1.02 4.60
N ASP A 450 -32.76 0.39 5.12
CA ASP A 450 -33.13 0.52 6.54
C ASP A 450 -31.98 0.11 7.49
N ILE A 451 -31.31 -1.00 7.18
CA ILE A 451 -30.12 -1.47 7.93
C ILE A 451 -28.98 -0.45 7.85
N ALA A 452 -28.69 0.08 6.65
CA ALA A 452 -27.63 1.07 6.44
C ALA A 452 -27.87 2.34 7.28
N TYR A 453 -29.10 2.86 7.29
CA TYR A 453 -29.47 3.96 8.17
C TYR A 453 -29.39 3.58 9.66
N GLY A 454 -29.72 2.34 10.02
CA GLY A 454 -29.53 1.82 11.37
C GLY A 454 -28.07 1.82 11.81
N ASN A 455 -27.14 1.47 10.92
CA ASN A 455 -25.70 1.55 11.19
C ASN A 455 -25.26 3.00 11.45
N VAL A 456 -25.79 3.95 10.68
CA VAL A 456 -25.52 5.38 10.87
C VAL A 456 -26.02 5.87 12.23
N ILE A 457 -27.27 5.53 12.59
CA ILE A 457 -27.87 5.90 13.88
C ILE A 457 -27.08 5.31 15.05
N LYS A 458 -26.64 4.04 14.94
CA LYS A 458 -25.86 3.39 15.98
C LYS A 458 -24.54 4.11 16.26
N ALA A 459 -23.90 4.62 15.21
CA ALA A 459 -22.62 5.32 15.30
C ALA A 459 -22.76 6.81 15.64
N SER A 460 -23.82 7.47 15.15
CA SER A 460 -24.08 8.90 15.36
C SER A 460 -25.58 9.16 15.60
N PRO A 461 -26.09 8.93 16.82
CA PRO A 461 -27.52 9.02 17.13
C PRO A 461 -28.14 10.40 16.94
N ASP A 462 -27.33 11.47 16.96
CA ASP A 462 -27.81 12.86 16.83
C ASP A 462 -27.90 13.33 15.36
N THR A 463 -27.58 12.48 14.39
CA THR A 463 -27.66 12.79 12.95
C THR A 463 -29.12 12.83 12.48
N GLN A 464 -29.83 13.93 12.74
CA GLN A 464 -31.28 14.04 12.53
C GLN A 464 -31.78 13.58 11.14
N ASP A 465 -31.09 13.96 10.06
CA ASP A 465 -31.55 13.70 8.69
C ASP A 465 -31.58 12.20 8.32
N VAL A 466 -30.86 11.35 9.06
CA VAL A 466 -30.92 9.90 8.82
C VAL A 466 -32.23 9.30 9.26
N TYR A 467 -32.85 9.81 10.33
CA TYR A 467 -34.17 9.34 10.78
C TYR A 467 -35.26 9.68 9.76
N LEU A 468 -35.18 10.86 9.16
CA LEU A 468 -36.07 11.27 8.07
C LEU A 468 -35.94 10.32 6.87
N SER A 469 -34.70 10.03 6.46
CA SER A 469 -34.41 9.14 5.32
C SER A 469 -34.85 7.69 5.58
N ARG A 470 -34.66 7.22 6.82
CA ARG A 470 -35.13 5.91 7.28
C ARG A 470 -36.66 5.83 7.33
N ALA A 471 -37.34 6.88 7.78
CA ALA A 471 -38.80 6.95 7.78
C ALA A 471 -39.37 6.88 6.35
N ARG A 472 -38.81 7.65 5.41
CA ARG A 472 -39.18 7.62 3.99
C ARG A 472 -39.01 6.23 3.37
N THR A 473 -37.92 5.55 3.72
CA THR A 473 -37.66 4.17 3.26
C THR A 473 -38.72 3.20 3.80
N ASN A 474 -39.11 3.33 5.06
CA ASN A 474 -40.17 2.51 5.65
C ASN A 474 -41.55 2.85 5.08
N SER A 475 -41.78 4.10 4.64
CA SER A 475 -42.97 4.45 3.86
C SER A 475 -43.03 3.71 2.51
N LEU A 476 -41.90 3.55 1.81
CA LEU A 476 -41.86 2.74 0.59
C LEU A 476 -42.11 1.25 0.87
N LEU A 477 -41.61 0.75 2.00
CA LEU A 477 -41.86 -0.60 2.50
C LEU A 477 -43.30 -0.83 2.99
N GLU A 478 -44.12 0.22 3.06
CA GLU A 478 -45.49 0.17 3.60
C GLU A 478 -45.54 -0.30 5.07
N ASP A 479 -44.48 -0.03 5.83
CA ASP A 479 -44.42 -0.23 7.28
C ASP A 479 -44.76 1.08 8.01
N ASP A 480 -46.05 1.34 8.17
CA ASP A 480 -46.55 2.55 8.82
C ASP A 480 -46.01 2.72 10.24
N LYS A 481 -45.83 1.63 10.99
CA LYS A 481 -45.38 1.70 12.39
C LYS A 481 -43.92 2.13 12.45
N ALA A 482 -43.06 1.53 11.64
CA ALA A 482 -41.65 1.92 11.56
C ALA A 482 -41.50 3.34 11.02
N MET A 483 -42.24 3.70 9.96
CA MET A 483 -42.27 5.06 9.40
C MET A 483 -42.63 6.11 10.47
N ILE A 484 -43.72 5.89 11.22
CA ILE A 484 -44.17 6.79 12.28
C ILE A 484 -43.13 6.91 13.39
N MET A 485 -42.54 5.79 13.81
CA MET A 485 -41.51 5.77 14.85
C MET A 485 -40.30 6.61 14.44
N TYR A 486 -39.79 6.44 13.22
CA TYR A 486 -38.60 7.17 12.77
C TYR A 486 -38.87 8.66 12.52
N TYR A 487 -40.06 9.04 12.01
CA TYR A 487 -40.43 10.46 11.93
C TYR A 487 -40.57 11.09 13.32
N GLN A 488 -41.13 10.38 14.30
CA GLN A 488 -41.19 10.88 15.67
C GLN A 488 -39.79 11.10 16.25
N GLN A 489 -38.84 10.20 16.01
CA GLN A 489 -37.44 10.38 16.44
C GLN A 489 -36.78 11.61 15.79
N TYR A 490 -37.05 11.88 14.50
CA TYR A 490 -36.61 13.13 13.87
C TYR A 490 -37.19 14.36 14.60
N ILE A 491 -38.50 14.36 14.86
CA ILE A 491 -39.21 15.45 15.56
C ILE A 491 -38.61 15.67 16.96
N ASP A 492 -38.37 14.61 17.71
CA ASP A 492 -37.82 14.67 19.07
C ASP A 492 -36.41 15.30 19.07
N ILE A 493 -35.56 14.93 18.10
CA ILE A 493 -34.20 15.47 17.98
C ILE A 493 -34.22 16.97 17.65
N VAL A 494 -35.00 17.40 16.66
CA VAL A 494 -35.07 18.83 16.31
C VAL A 494 -35.72 19.67 17.40
N THR A 495 -36.71 19.10 18.12
CA THR A 495 -37.36 19.78 19.25
C THR A 495 -36.37 19.97 20.40
N LYS A 496 -35.54 18.97 20.70
CA LYS A 496 -34.51 19.05 21.73
C LYS A 496 -33.45 20.14 21.45
N LYS A 497 -33.22 20.49 20.18
CA LYS A 497 -32.31 21.58 19.78
C LYS A 497 -32.88 22.98 20.04
N GLY A 498 -34.15 23.08 20.38
CA GLY A 498 -34.78 24.30 20.87
C GLY A 498 -35.47 25.15 19.80
N PRO A 499 -36.08 26.28 20.22
CA PRO A 499 -36.95 27.08 19.36
C PRO A 499 -36.27 27.65 18.11
N GLU A 500 -34.97 27.96 18.19
CA GLU A 500 -34.20 28.49 17.05
C GLU A 500 -34.06 27.46 15.93
N GLU A 501 -33.84 26.18 16.26
CA GLU A 501 -33.81 25.10 15.26
C GLU A 501 -35.19 24.90 14.63
N LEU A 502 -36.24 24.87 15.47
CA LEU A 502 -37.63 24.70 15.03
C LEU A 502 -38.13 25.86 14.13
N ALA A 503 -37.57 27.05 14.29
CA ALA A 503 -37.89 28.21 13.47
C ALA A 503 -37.24 28.19 12.08
N LYS A 504 -36.26 27.30 11.82
CA LYS A 504 -35.59 27.22 10.51
C LYS A 504 -36.60 26.78 9.43
N PRO A 505 -36.70 27.49 8.29
CA PRO A 505 -37.64 27.12 7.22
C PRO A 505 -37.49 25.67 6.73
N SER A 506 -36.25 25.18 6.66
CA SER A 506 -35.96 23.80 6.27
C SER A 506 -36.48 22.77 7.28
N VAL A 507 -36.46 23.09 8.57
CA VAL A 507 -37.00 22.23 9.64
C VAL A 507 -38.52 22.27 9.63
N GLN A 508 -39.13 23.45 9.50
CA GLN A 508 -40.59 23.59 9.40
C GLN A 508 -41.16 22.79 8.21
N SER A 509 -40.53 22.87 7.04
CA SER A 509 -40.93 22.09 5.87
C SER A 509 -40.85 20.57 6.13
N LYS A 510 -39.77 20.10 6.77
CA LYS A 510 -39.62 18.68 7.16
C LYS A 510 -40.63 18.27 8.25
N LEU A 511 -40.98 19.14 9.20
CA LEU A 511 -42.02 18.86 10.21
C LEU A 511 -43.40 18.71 9.57
N VAL A 512 -43.72 19.55 8.59
CA VAL A 512 -44.96 19.42 7.78
C VAL A 512 -44.99 18.08 7.05
N GLU A 513 -43.89 17.65 6.42
CA GLU A 513 -43.77 16.32 5.81
C GLU A 513 -44.00 15.20 6.84
N CYS A 514 -43.31 15.26 7.98
CA CYS A 514 -43.44 14.26 9.05
C CYS A 514 -44.90 14.15 9.50
N TYR A 515 -45.53 15.26 9.86
CA TYR A 515 -46.89 15.26 10.39
C TYR A 515 -47.91 14.78 9.35
N ASN A 516 -47.80 15.21 8.10
CA ASN A 516 -48.69 14.73 7.04
C ASN A 516 -48.56 13.23 6.78
N THR A 517 -47.33 12.73 6.72
CA THR A 517 -47.08 11.31 6.41
C THR A 517 -47.44 10.42 7.59
N MET A 518 -47.09 10.83 8.82
CA MET A 518 -47.54 10.15 10.04
C MET A 518 -49.06 10.13 10.15
N ALA A 519 -49.74 11.24 9.84
CA ALA A 519 -51.20 11.29 9.85
C ALA A 519 -51.83 10.33 8.84
N ALA A 520 -51.26 10.24 7.63
CA ALA A 520 -51.68 9.28 6.62
C ALA A 520 -51.50 7.83 7.08
N GLY A 521 -50.36 7.48 7.67
CA GLY A 521 -50.13 6.15 8.24
C GLY A 521 -51.08 5.82 9.40
N TYR A 522 -51.29 6.77 10.32
CA TYR A 522 -52.26 6.61 11.40
C TYR A 522 -53.68 6.46 10.87
N ALA A 523 -54.06 7.02 9.73
CA ALA A 523 -55.41 6.87 9.18
C ALA A 523 -55.78 5.39 8.93
N ASN A 524 -54.79 4.52 8.77
CA ASN A 524 -54.98 3.08 8.57
C ASN A 524 -55.37 2.33 9.86
N PHE A 525 -55.07 2.85 11.06
CA PHE A 525 -55.32 2.14 12.32
C PHE A 525 -55.68 2.98 13.55
N ASP A 526 -55.49 4.30 13.53
CA ASP A 526 -55.84 5.26 14.58
C ASP A 526 -56.25 6.62 13.98
N LYS A 527 -57.55 6.77 13.66
CA LYS A 527 -58.10 7.99 13.08
C LYS A 527 -58.01 9.20 14.01
N ALA A 528 -57.99 9.00 15.33
CA ALA A 528 -57.89 10.10 16.28
C ALA A 528 -56.48 10.72 16.21
N LYS A 529 -55.45 9.86 16.20
CA LYS A 529 -54.07 10.30 15.96
C LYS A 529 -53.88 10.93 14.58
N ALA A 530 -54.49 10.38 13.54
CA ALA A 530 -54.46 10.99 12.21
C ALA A 530 -54.96 12.44 12.23
N LYS A 531 -56.11 12.70 12.87
CA LYS A 531 -56.66 14.06 13.03
C LYS A 531 -55.72 14.97 13.82
N GLU A 532 -55.12 14.47 14.91
CA GLU A 532 -54.15 15.23 15.73
C GLU A 532 -52.95 15.69 14.88
N PHE A 533 -52.35 14.80 14.10
CA PHE A 533 -51.16 15.12 13.30
C PHE A 533 -51.47 16.04 12.12
N PHE A 534 -52.62 15.90 11.44
CA PHE A 534 -53.03 16.88 10.44
C PHE A 534 -53.27 18.28 11.03
N ALA A 535 -53.78 18.38 12.26
CA ALA A 535 -53.91 19.66 12.94
C ALA A 535 -52.54 20.28 13.28
N LYS A 536 -51.54 19.46 13.64
CA LYS A 536 -50.15 19.92 13.81
C LYS A 536 -49.57 20.47 12.51
N THR A 537 -49.83 19.82 11.36
CA THR A 537 -49.47 20.40 10.05
C THR A 537 -50.06 21.79 9.87
N LEU A 538 -51.36 21.96 10.09
CA LEU A 538 -52.06 23.24 9.90
C LEU A 538 -51.64 24.33 10.89
N THR A 539 -50.98 23.98 11.99
CA THR A 539 -50.37 24.96 12.90
C THR A 539 -49.11 25.58 12.29
N ILE A 540 -48.37 24.84 11.46
CA ILE A 540 -47.15 25.30 10.79
C ILE A 540 -47.46 25.88 9.40
N ASP A 541 -48.32 25.21 8.64
CA ASP A 541 -48.77 25.62 7.31
C ASP A 541 -50.31 25.62 7.26
N PRO A 542 -50.98 26.72 7.66
CA PRO A 542 -52.44 26.83 7.67
C PRO A 542 -53.08 26.67 6.28
N THR A 543 -52.30 26.83 5.22
CA THR A 543 -52.77 26.73 3.83
C THR A 543 -52.57 25.33 3.23
N ASN A 544 -52.11 24.36 4.02
CA ASN A 544 -51.83 23.01 3.54
C ASN A 544 -53.10 22.31 3.01
N ALA A 545 -53.20 22.20 1.69
CA ALA A 545 -54.38 21.64 1.03
C ALA A 545 -54.58 20.15 1.37
N TYR A 546 -53.48 19.39 1.44
CA TYR A 546 -53.52 17.95 1.74
C TYR A 546 -54.08 17.68 3.14
N ALA A 547 -53.58 18.36 4.17
CA ALA A 547 -54.08 18.21 5.53
C ALA A 547 -55.55 18.64 5.66
N THR A 548 -55.91 19.78 5.05
CA THR A 548 -57.29 20.31 5.06
C THR A 548 -58.29 19.35 4.41
N GLN A 549 -57.91 18.75 3.28
CA GLN A 549 -58.77 17.79 2.57
C GLN A 549 -58.86 16.47 3.33
N SER A 550 -57.73 15.96 3.84
CA SER A 550 -57.69 14.70 4.60
C SER A 550 -58.54 14.76 5.87
N LEU A 551 -58.53 15.88 6.59
CA LEU A 551 -59.40 16.09 7.76
C LEU A 551 -60.89 16.06 7.43
N LYS A 552 -61.30 16.47 6.21
CA LYS A 552 -62.70 16.38 5.77
C LYS A 552 -63.12 14.93 5.49
N ILE A 553 -62.19 14.12 4.98
CA ILE A 553 -62.41 12.70 4.67
C ILE A 553 -62.46 11.86 5.95
N LEU A 554 -61.63 12.20 6.94
CA LEU A 554 -61.55 11.51 8.23
C LEU A 554 -62.71 11.80 9.18
N LYS A 555 -63.69 12.64 8.78
CA LYS A 555 -64.79 13.09 9.64
C LYS A 555 -65.53 11.93 10.29
#